data_AF-A0A7S4FUK4-F1
#
_entry.id   AF-A0A7S4FUK4-F1
#
_cell.length_a   1.000
_cell.length_b   1.000
_cell.length_c   1.000
_cell.angle_alpha   90.00
_cell.angle_beta   90.00
_cell.angle_gamma   90.00
#
_symmetry.space_group_name_H-M   'P 1'
#
loop_
_entity.id
_entity.type
_entity.pdbx_description
1 polymer ?
#
loop_
_entity_poly.entity_id
_entity_poly.type
_entity_poly.pdbx_seq_one_letter_code
_entity_poly.pdbx_strand_id
1 'polypeptide(L)'
;EDYQARMRAGADVDGNVNITTQYPDRNPIMQYAHSDALRQRMQQAYHDRAYPENEPVLNRMITLRHGFARLLGFNTYADFITNKTMIGNADRVRAFTDHILDVVWGRNKEEYEAVLQTKRAHVPHATAVHDWELKYWTEAVNRARYAFDAGQLRPYLSYSAVIDGVFAVATALFNVTFHSCPGVDAALWHTSVACHEMRGGDG
;
A
#
# COMPACT_ATOMS: atom_id res chain seq x y z
N GLU A 1 2.66 -5.18 18.03
CA GLU A 1 1.71 -6.25 18.37
C GLU A 1 1.73 -7.35 17.32
N ASP A 2 1.79 -8.60 17.76
CA ASP A 2 1.59 -9.76 16.88
C ASP A 2 0.16 -9.74 16.32
N TYR A 3 0.04 -9.82 14.99
CA TYR A 3 -1.26 -9.81 14.30
C TYR A 3 -2.15 -10.95 14.78
N GLN A 4 -1.58 -12.14 15.00
CA GLN A 4 -2.34 -13.30 15.46
C GLN A 4 -2.80 -13.12 16.91
N ALA A 5 -1.93 -12.59 17.79
CA ALA A 5 -2.32 -12.25 19.15
C ALA A 5 -3.48 -11.25 19.20
N ARG A 6 -3.43 -10.17 18.40
CA ARG A 6 -4.52 -9.19 18.30
C ARG A 6 -5.83 -9.84 17.83
N MET A 7 -5.77 -10.68 16.80
CA MET A 7 -6.97 -11.37 16.30
C MET A 7 -7.56 -12.33 17.33
N ARG A 8 -6.72 -13.11 18.03
CA ARG A 8 -7.18 -14.01 19.10
C ARG A 8 -7.80 -13.27 20.27
N ALA A 9 -7.24 -12.12 20.65
CA ALA A 9 -7.80 -11.30 21.72
C ALA A 9 -9.18 -10.71 21.38
N GLY A 10 -9.47 -10.53 20.09
CA GLY A 10 -10.75 -10.06 19.57
C GLY A 10 -11.71 -11.17 19.13
N ALA A 11 -11.45 -12.43 19.49
CA ALA A 11 -12.32 -13.54 19.12
C ALA A 11 -13.63 -13.53 19.92
N ASP A 12 -14.73 -13.94 19.29
CA ASP A 12 -16.02 -14.14 19.96
C ASP A 12 -16.06 -15.44 20.79
N VAL A 13 -17.20 -15.72 21.42
CA VAL A 13 -17.41 -16.89 22.28
C VAL A 13 -17.26 -18.23 21.56
N ASP A 14 -17.43 -18.24 20.23
CA ASP A 14 -17.28 -19.42 19.37
C ASP A 14 -15.86 -19.51 18.77
N GLY A 15 -14.99 -18.55 19.10
CA GLY A 15 -13.62 -18.46 18.60
C GLY A 15 -13.49 -17.84 17.20
N ASN A 16 -14.55 -17.24 16.66
CA ASN A 16 -14.47 -16.53 15.39
C ASN A 16 -13.79 -15.18 15.56
N VAL A 17 -13.01 -14.76 14.57
CA VAL A 17 -12.33 -13.47 14.56
C VAL A 17 -12.94 -12.57 13.49
N ASN A 18 -13.14 -11.29 13.83
CA ASN A 18 -13.58 -10.31 12.85
C ASN A 18 -12.39 -9.83 12.01
N ILE A 19 -12.49 -9.99 10.70
CA ILE A 19 -11.45 -9.58 9.75
C ILE A 19 -12.03 -8.47 8.89
N THR A 20 -11.38 -7.30 8.89
CA THR A 20 -11.80 -6.18 8.06
C THR A 20 -11.07 -6.15 6.72
N THR A 21 -11.59 -5.36 5.78
CA THR A 21 -10.90 -5.05 4.52
C THR A 21 -9.81 -3.99 4.66
N GLN A 22 -9.53 -3.50 5.88
CA GLN A 22 -8.48 -2.52 6.09
C GLN A 22 -7.10 -3.13 5.86
N TYR A 23 -6.13 -2.31 5.45
CA TYR A 23 -4.77 -2.79 5.12
C TYR A 23 -4.10 -3.61 6.23
N PRO A 24 -4.24 -3.29 7.54
CA PRO A 24 -3.66 -4.10 8.61
C PRO A 24 -4.17 -5.54 8.69
N ASP A 25 -5.36 -5.81 8.14
CA ASP A 25 -5.97 -7.14 8.11
C ASP A 25 -5.78 -7.83 6.76
N ARG A 26 -6.07 -7.09 5.69
CA ARG A 26 -5.95 -7.59 4.32
C ARG A 26 -4.51 -8.01 4.00
N ASN A 27 -3.53 -7.15 4.23
CA ASN A 27 -2.17 -7.41 3.73
C ASN A 27 -1.57 -8.69 4.34
N PRO A 28 -1.64 -8.93 5.67
CA PRO A 28 -1.19 -10.18 6.24
C PRO A 28 -1.92 -11.42 5.71
N ILE A 29 -3.23 -11.32 5.45
CA ILE A 29 -3.99 -12.43 4.87
C ILE A 29 -3.51 -12.76 3.46
N MET A 30 -3.36 -11.74 2.60
CA MET A 30 -2.94 -11.95 1.22
C MET A 30 -1.50 -12.46 1.11
N GLN A 31 -0.64 -12.19 2.11
CA GLN A 31 0.76 -12.59 2.13
C GLN A 31 1.01 -13.93 2.83
N TYR A 32 0.34 -14.19 3.95
CA TYR A 32 0.72 -15.27 4.86
C TYR A 32 -0.37 -16.31 5.11
N ALA A 33 -1.65 -16.01 4.85
CA ALA A 33 -2.70 -17.00 5.09
C ALA A 33 -2.55 -18.17 4.12
N HIS A 34 -2.39 -19.39 4.63
CA HIS A 34 -2.26 -20.59 3.80
C HIS A 34 -3.55 -20.95 3.05
N SER A 35 -4.71 -20.63 3.61
CA SER A 35 -6.02 -20.91 3.00
C SER A 35 -6.24 -20.07 1.74
N ASP A 36 -6.28 -20.73 0.59
CA ASP A 36 -6.55 -20.09 -0.70
C ASP A 36 -7.95 -19.46 -0.74
N ALA A 37 -8.96 -20.20 -0.28
CA ALA A 37 -10.33 -19.72 -0.18
C ALA A 37 -10.46 -18.46 0.70
N LEU A 38 -9.68 -18.35 1.78
CA LEU A 38 -9.67 -17.13 2.61
C LEU A 38 -9.11 -15.94 1.83
N ARG A 39 -7.99 -16.12 1.12
CA ARG A 39 -7.40 -15.06 0.29
C ARG A 39 -8.36 -14.62 -0.81
N GLN A 40 -9.01 -15.57 -1.48
CA GLN A 40 -10.00 -15.29 -2.52
C GLN A 40 -11.19 -14.48 -1.98
N ARG A 41 -11.79 -14.89 -0.85
CA ARG A 41 -12.90 -14.14 -0.22
C ARG A 41 -12.48 -12.72 0.21
N MET A 42 -11.28 -12.57 0.78
CA MET A 42 -10.74 -11.26 1.15
C MET A 42 -10.51 -10.38 -0.09
N GLN A 43 -9.99 -10.94 -1.17
CA GLN A 43 -9.77 -10.23 -2.43
C GLN A 43 -11.08 -9.74 -3.04
N GLN A 44 -12.11 -10.60 -3.07
CA GLN A 44 -13.45 -10.25 -3.53
C GLN A 44 -14.07 -9.14 -2.66
N ALA A 45 -14.14 -9.35 -1.34
CA ALA A 45 -14.71 -8.38 -0.41
C ALA A 45 -14.01 -7.01 -0.47
N TYR A 46 -12.69 -6.99 -0.72
CA TYR A 46 -11.94 -5.75 -0.86
C TYR A 46 -12.21 -5.01 -2.18
N HIS A 47 -12.39 -5.74 -3.29
CA HIS A 47 -12.68 -5.18 -4.60
C HIS A 47 -14.15 -4.74 -4.76
N ASP A 48 -15.08 -5.37 -4.05
CA ASP A 48 -16.51 -5.02 -4.07
C ASP A 48 -16.87 -3.82 -3.19
N ARG A 49 -15.90 -3.20 -2.52
CA ARG A 49 -16.18 -2.07 -1.62
C ARG A 49 -16.81 -0.91 -2.37
N ALA A 50 -17.98 -0.49 -1.89
CA ALA A 50 -18.79 0.58 -2.47
C ALA A 50 -19.20 0.31 -3.94
N TYR A 51 -19.25 -0.96 -4.35
CA TYR A 51 -19.93 -1.38 -5.55
C TYR A 51 -21.33 -1.90 -5.19
N PRO A 52 -22.39 -1.50 -5.93
CA PRO A 52 -22.36 -0.68 -7.14
C PRO A 52 -22.44 0.84 -6.91
N GLU A 53 -22.50 1.32 -5.67
CA GLU A 53 -22.84 2.72 -5.36
C GLU A 53 -21.88 3.76 -5.97
N ASN A 54 -20.60 3.43 -6.08
CA ASN A 54 -19.58 4.32 -6.65
C ASN A 54 -19.56 4.33 -8.18
N GLU A 55 -20.14 3.35 -8.87
CA GLU A 55 -20.15 3.29 -10.33
C GLU A 55 -20.85 4.52 -10.95
N PRO A 56 -22.10 4.88 -10.58
CA PRO A 56 -22.74 6.08 -11.12
C PRO A 56 -22.02 7.37 -10.73
N VAL A 57 -21.39 7.41 -9.55
CA VAL A 57 -20.60 8.57 -9.10
C VAL A 57 -19.38 8.76 -9.99
N LEU A 58 -18.63 7.68 -10.28
CA LEU A 58 -17.46 7.71 -11.15
C LEU A 58 -17.84 8.13 -12.57
N ASN A 59 -18.91 7.58 -13.13
CA ASN A 59 -19.40 7.94 -14.47
C ASN A 59 -19.77 9.43 -14.56
N ARG A 60 -20.48 9.94 -13.54
CA ARG A 60 -20.78 11.37 -13.44
C ARG A 60 -19.52 12.22 -13.32
N MET A 61 -18.56 11.81 -12.51
CA MET A 61 -17.28 12.53 -12.35
C MET A 61 -16.50 12.60 -13.66
N ILE A 62 -16.40 11.51 -14.43
CA ILE A 62 -15.72 11.47 -15.73
C ILE A 62 -16.39 12.45 -16.70
N THR A 63 -17.72 12.42 -16.77
CA THR A 63 -18.51 13.31 -17.64
C THR A 63 -18.30 14.78 -17.29
N LEU A 64 -18.41 15.13 -16.01
CA LEU A 64 -18.22 16.50 -15.52
C LEU A 64 -16.78 16.99 -15.73
N ARG A 65 -15.78 16.14 -15.48
CA ARG A 65 -14.36 16.48 -15.70
C ARG A 65 -14.06 16.72 -17.17
N HIS A 66 -14.63 15.92 -18.07
CA HIS A 66 -14.50 16.14 -19.50
C HIS A 66 -15.14 17.48 -19.91
N GLY A 67 -16.39 17.74 -19.52
CA GLY A 67 -17.07 19.01 -19.80
C GLY A 67 -16.31 20.23 -19.25
N PHE A 68 -15.81 20.14 -18.01
CA PHE A 68 -14.99 21.18 -17.39
C PHE A 68 -13.72 21.49 -18.19
N ALA A 69 -13.00 20.46 -18.65
CA ALA A 69 -11.81 20.66 -19.47
C ALA A 69 -12.14 21.33 -20.82
N ARG A 70 -13.23 20.92 -21.48
CA ARG A 70 -13.69 21.52 -22.73
C ARG A 70 -14.03 23.01 -22.57
N LEU A 71 -14.71 23.38 -21.48
CA LEU A 71 -15.03 24.77 -21.17
C LEU A 71 -13.80 25.67 -21.01
N LEU A 72 -12.69 25.10 -20.54
CA LEU A 72 -11.42 25.80 -20.38
C LEU A 72 -10.50 25.72 -21.61
N GLY A 73 -11.00 25.19 -22.74
CA GLY A 73 -10.25 25.11 -24.00
C GLY A 73 -9.32 23.90 -24.13
N PHE A 74 -9.40 22.91 -23.23
CA PHE A 74 -8.60 21.68 -23.31
C PHE A 74 -9.37 20.57 -24.03
N ASN A 75 -8.66 19.59 -24.60
CA ASN A 75 -9.28 18.44 -25.27
C ASN A 75 -9.75 17.40 -24.27
N THR A 76 -8.93 17.10 -23.26
CA THR A 76 -9.25 16.14 -22.21
C THR A 76 -8.97 16.72 -20.82
N TYR A 77 -9.54 16.10 -19.79
CA TYR A 77 -9.19 16.44 -18.41
C TYR A 77 -7.73 16.12 -18.08
N ALA A 78 -7.13 15.14 -18.75
CA ALA A 78 -5.72 14.81 -18.61
C ALA A 78 -4.83 15.97 -19.11
N ASP A 79 -5.16 16.60 -20.24
CA ASP A 79 -4.45 17.79 -20.73
C ASP A 79 -4.59 18.96 -19.76
N PHE A 80 -5.80 19.17 -19.23
CA PHE A 80 -6.05 20.20 -18.24
C PHE A 80 -5.20 20.00 -16.97
N ILE A 81 -5.23 18.81 -16.36
CA ILE A 81 -4.55 18.59 -15.07
C ILE A 81 -3.03 18.55 -15.21
N THR A 82 -2.51 18.14 -16.36
CA THR A 82 -1.07 18.03 -16.61
C THR A 82 -0.41 19.33 -17.06
N ASN A 83 -1.17 20.35 -17.51
CA ASN A 83 -0.57 21.58 -18.03
C ASN A 83 0.29 22.33 -16.99
N LYS A 84 -0.03 22.19 -15.70
CA LYS A 84 0.72 22.83 -14.59
C LYS A 84 1.71 21.90 -13.92
N THR A 85 1.84 20.65 -14.37
CA THR A 85 2.79 19.70 -13.80
C THR A 85 4.02 19.61 -14.71
N MET A 86 5.13 19.07 -14.19
CA MET A 86 6.36 18.93 -14.96
C MET A 86 6.21 18.10 -16.24
N ILE A 87 5.26 17.15 -16.28
CA ILE A 87 5.03 16.31 -17.47
C ILE A 87 4.40 17.11 -18.62
N GLY A 88 3.65 18.17 -18.30
CA GLY A 88 3.13 19.18 -19.22
C GLY A 88 1.91 18.78 -20.07
N ASN A 89 1.74 17.51 -20.46
CA ASN A 89 0.58 17.06 -21.23
C ASN A 89 0.30 15.55 -21.08
N ALA A 90 -0.87 15.11 -21.54
CA ALA A 90 -1.31 13.71 -21.47
C ALA A 90 -0.51 12.76 -22.36
N ASP A 91 -0.07 13.20 -23.54
CA ASP A 91 0.70 12.36 -24.47
C ASP A 91 2.05 11.95 -23.87
N ARG A 92 2.71 12.87 -23.16
CA ARG A 92 3.96 12.58 -22.43
C ARG A 92 3.73 11.62 -21.27
N VAL A 93 2.59 11.70 -20.57
CA VAL A 93 2.22 10.69 -19.54
C VAL A 93 2.09 9.32 -20.18
N ARG A 94 1.43 9.22 -21.34
CA ARG A 94 1.27 7.96 -22.07
C ARG A 94 2.63 7.41 -22.51
N ALA A 95 3.43 8.22 -23.21
CA ALA A 95 4.75 7.83 -23.68
C ALA A 95 5.68 7.39 -22.54
N PHE A 96 5.64 8.09 -21.40
CA PHE A 96 6.40 7.69 -20.21
C PHE A 96 5.91 6.34 -19.66
N THR A 97 4.59 6.14 -19.55
CA THR A 97 4.02 4.89 -19.05
C THR A 97 4.35 3.71 -19.95
N ASP A 98 4.21 3.89 -21.27
CA ASP A 98 4.53 2.88 -22.27
C ASP A 98 6.03 2.53 -22.23
N HIS A 99 6.90 3.54 -22.11
CA HIS A 99 8.34 3.32 -21.94
C HIS A 99 8.67 2.50 -20.68
N ILE A 100 8.05 2.82 -19.54
CA ILE A 100 8.25 2.05 -18.30
C ILE A 100 7.79 0.60 -18.49
N LEU A 101 6.62 0.38 -19.11
CA LEU A 101 6.12 -0.95 -19.41
C LEU A 101 7.12 -1.74 -20.26
N ASP A 102 7.63 -1.16 -21.34
CA ASP A 102 8.61 -1.81 -22.21
C ASP A 102 9.89 -2.19 -21.47
N VAL A 103 10.39 -1.30 -20.59
CA VAL A 103 11.61 -1.54 -19.80
C VAL A 103 11.42 -2.66 -18.78
N VAL A 104 10.28 -2.72 -18.09
CA VAL A 104 10.06 -3.68 -16.99
C VAL A 104 9.48 -5.02 -17.44
N TRP A 105 8.93 -5.11 -18.66
CA TRP A 105 8.17 -6.28 -19.10
C TRP A 105 8.98 -7.57 -19.13
N GLY A 106 10.24 -7.51 -19.58
CA GLY A 106 11.13 -8.66 -19.61
C GLY A 106 11.34 -9.24 -18.21
N ARG A 107 11.68 -8.38 -17.24
CA ARG A 107 11.88 -8.76 -15.84
C ARG A 107 10.59 -9.28 -15.19
N ASN A 108 9.45 -8.65 -15.46
CA ASN A 108 8.15 -9.10 -14.96
C ASN A 108 7.85 -10.55 -15.37
N LYS A 109 8.13 -10.94 -16.63
CA LYS A 109 7.96 -12.32 -17.09
C LYS A 109 8.80 -13.32 -16.30
N GLU A 110 10.06 -12.98 -16.04
CA GLU A 110 10.96 -13.84 -15.25
C GLU A 110 10.48 -14.00 -13.80
N GLU A 111 10.01 -12.91 -13.20
CA GLU A 111 9.47 -12.91 -11.83
C GLU A 111 8.17 -13.70 -11.75
N TYR A 112 7.24 -13.50 -12.70
CA TYR A 112 6.01 -14.27 -12.77
C TYR A 112 6.27 -15.77 -12.95
N GLU A 113 7.20 -16.15 -13.83
CA GLU A 113 7.56 -17.56 -14.02
C GLU A 113 8.15 -18.17 -12.74
N ALA A 114 8.98 -17.42 -11.99
CA ALA A 114 9.48 -17.87 -10.70
C ALA A 114 8.34 -18.13 -9.69
N VAL A 115 7.36 -17.23 -9.63
CA VAL A 115 6.17 -17.39 -8.78
C VAL A 115 5.35 -18.61 -9.21
N LEU A 116 5.12 -18.80 -10.52
CA LEU A 116 4.39 -19.93 -11.05
C LEU A 116 5.11 -21.26 -10.79
N GLN A 117 6.44 -21.31 -10.91
CA GLN A 117 7.25 -22.48 -10.57
C GLN A 117 7.14 -22.82 -9.08
N THR A 118 7.21 -21.82 -8.20
CA THR A 118 6.99 -22.03 -6.76
C THR A 118 5.59 -22.57 -6.50
N LYS A 119 4.54 -22.02 -7.14
CA LYS A 119 3.17 -22.57 -7.02
C LYS A 119 3.12 -24.03 -7.48
N ARG A 120 3.72 -24.37 -8.63
CA ARG A 120 3.74 -25.73 -9.19
C ARG A 120 4.39 -26.77 -8.28
N ALA A 121 5.38 -26.36 -7.48
CA ALA A 121 6.01 -27.24 -6.49
C ALA A 121 5.03 -27.69 -5.38
N HIS A 122 3.95 -26.94 -5.14
CA HIS A 122 2.94 -27.24 -4.13
C HIS A 122 1.59 -27.67 -4.72
N VAL A 123 1.26 -27.17 -5.91
CA VAL A 123 0.02 -27.46 -6.64
C VAL A 123 0.40 -28.00 -8.02
N PRO A 124 0.53 -29.33 -8.16
CA PRO A 124 0.88 -29.96 -9.43
C PRO A 124 -0.08 -29.51 -10.54
N HIS A 125 0.46 -29.30 -11.75
CA HIS A 125 -0.29 -28.88 -12.94
C HIS A 125 -0.87 -27.45 -12.91
N ALA A 126 -0.50 -26.60 -11.95
CA ALA A 126 -0.87 -25.18 -12.00
C ALA A 126 -0.37 -24.52 -13.31
N THR A 127 -1.27 -23.84 -14.02
CA THR A 127 -0.99 -23.16 -15.30
C THR A 127 -0.89 -21.64 -15.16
N ALA A 128 -1.43 -21.08 -14.08
CA ALA A 128 -1.43 -19.65 -13.81
C ALA A 128 -1.43 -19.35 -12.30
N VAL A 129 -1.14 -18.10 -11.98
CA VAL A 129 -1.27 -17.52 -10.63
C VAL A 129 -2.44 -16.54 -10.66
N HIS A 130 -3.45 -16.79 -9.83
CA HIS A 130 -4.59 -15.89 -9.68
C HIS A 130 -4.18 -14.63 -8.90
N ASP A 131 -4.94 -13.55 -9.05
CA ASP A 131 -4.66 -12.25 -8.42
C ASP A 131 -4.61 -12.34 -6.89
N TRP A 132 -5.47 -13.15 -6.26
CA TRP A 132 -5.47 -13.40 -4.82
C TRP A 132 -4.29 -14.28 -4.33
N GLU A 133 -3.57 -14.91 -5.25
CA GLU A 133 -2.44 -15.80 -4.94
C GLU A 133 -1.08 -15.12 -5.12
N LEU A 134 -1.01 -14.09 -5.97
CA LEU A 134 0.25 -13.48 -6.40
C LEU A 134 1.13 -13.06 -5.21
N LYS A 135 0.54 -12.36 -4.22
CA LYS A 135 1.27 -11.93 -3.01
C LYS A 135 1.80 -13.11 -2.21
N TYR A 136 0.97 -14.13 -1.96
CA TYR A 136 1.34 -15.30 -1.18
C TYR A 136 2.52 -16.05 -1.81
N TRP A 137 2.46 -16.33 -3.12
CA TRP A 137 3.52 -17.04 -3.82
C TRP A 137 4.78 -16.18 -4.01
N THR A 138 4.64 -14.86 -4.15
CA THR A 138 5.80 -13.94 -4.15
C THR A 138 6.54 -13.99 -2.81
N GLU A 139 5.81 -14.01 -1.68
CA GLU A 139 6.45 -14.17 -0.37
C GLU A 139 7.11 -15.54 -0.19
N ALA A 140 6.57 -16.59 -0.82
CA ALA A 140 7.23 -17.90 -0.84
C ALA A 140 8.55 -17.86 -1.63
N VAL A 141 8.57 -17.20 -2.79
CA VAL A 141 9.80 -16.97 -3.58
C VAL A 141 10.83 -16.17 -2.76
N ASN A 142 10.40 -15.07 -2.12
CA ASN A 142 11.30 -14.21 -1.33
C ASN A 142 11.93 -14.96 -0.15
N ARG A 143 11.13 -15.73 0.59
CA ARG A 143 11.64 -16.56 1.70
C ARG A 143 12.66 -17.58 1.22
N ALA A 144 12.39 -18.25 0.10
CA ALA A 144 13.30 -19.25 -0.45
C ALA A 144 14.59 -18.65 -1.01
N ARG A 145 14.51 -17.48 -1.67
CA ARG A 145 15.68 -16.86 -2.34
C ARG A 145 16.56 -16.04 -1.40
N TYR A 146 15.96 -15.34 -0.45
CA TYR A 146 16.67 -14.34 0.36
C TYR A 146 16.78 -14.70 1.84
N ALA A 147 16.22 -15.85 2.26
CA ALA A 147 16.07 -16.22 3.67
C ALA A 147 15.43 -15.08 4.50
N PHE A 148 14.58 -14.29 3.85
CA PHE A 148 14.01 -13.05 4.39
C PHE A 148 12.56 -13.27 4.79
N ASP A 149 12.23 -12.84 6.00
CA ASP A 149 10.85 -12.79 6.52
C ASP A 149 10.60 -11.42 7.14
N ALA A 150 9.69 -10.64 6.53
CA ALA A 150 9.32 -9.32 7.01
C ALA A 150 8.74 -9.35 8.45
N GLY A 151 8.17 -10.48 8.87
CA GLY A 151 7.72 -10.70 10.24
C GLY A 151 8.86 -10.64 11.26
N GLN A 152 10.06 -11.11 10.89
CA GLN A 152 11.24 -11.11 11.76
C GLN A 152 11.84 -9.71 11.95
N LEU A 153 11.61 -8.77 11.02
CA LEU A 153 12.06 -7.39 11.16
C LEU A 153 11.22 -6.57 12.14
N ARG A 154 9.94 -6.93 12.34
CA ARG A 154 8.98 -6.12 13.09
C ARG A 154 9.43 -5.74 14.51
N PRO A 155 10.07 -6.62 15.31
CA PRO A 155 10.57 -6.25 16.63
C PRO A 155 11.65 -5.16 16.62
N TYR A 156 12.39 -5.02 15.52
CA TYR A 156 13.46 -4.04 15.37
C TYR A 156 12.94 -2.66 14.90
N LEU A 157 11.71 -2.60 14.41
CA LEU A 157 11.08 -1.39 13.86
C LEU A 157 9.95 -0.90 14.77
N SER A 158 10.26 -0.65 16.04
CA SER A 158 9.29 -0.02 16.95
C SER A 158 9.03 1.42 16.52
N TYR A 159 7.81 1.91 16.74
CA TYR A 159 7.42 3.27 16.34
C TYR A 159 8.39 4.32 16.89
N SER A 160 8.72 4.25 18.19
CA SER A 160 9.63 5.21 18.83
C SER A 160 11.02 5.19 18.19
N ALA A 161 11.61 4.02 18.00
CA ALA A 161 12.94 3.90 17.40
C ALA A 161 12.97 4.40 15.95
N VAL A 162 11.90 4.15 15.18
CA VAL A 162 11.79 4.63 13.80
C VAL A 162 11.67 6.15 13.77
N ILE A 163 10.84 6.75 14.63
CA ILE A 163 10.70 8.21 14.72
C ILE A 163 12.01 8.87 15.14
N ASP A 164 12.70 8.33 16.16
CA ASP A 164 14.01 8.83 16.60
C ASP A 164 15.03 8.77 15.45
N GLY A 165 15.04 7.69 14.68
CA GLY A 165 15.87 7.55 13.49
C GLY A 165 15.55 8.58 12.40
N VAL A 166 14.26 8.83 12.13
CA VAL A 166 13.82 9.87 11.18
C VAL A 166 14.29 11.25 11.62
N PHE A 167 14.17 11.58 12.91
CA PHE A 167 14.65 12.85 13.47
C PHE A 167 16.16 12.97 13.36
N ALA A 168 16.92 11.92 13.69
CA ALA A 168 18.37 11.93 13.57
C ALA A 168 18.84 12.19 12.12
N VAL A 169 18.20 11.56 11.13
CA VAL A 169 18.51 11.80 9.71
C VAL A 169 18.18 13.23 9.31
N ALA A 170 17.02 13.76 9.72
CA ALA A 170 16.64 15.13 9.43
C ALA A 170 17.58 16.15 10.09
N THR A 171 17.99 15.93 11.33
CA THR A 171 19.01 16.74 12.02
C THR A 171 20.32 16.75 11.25
N ALA A 172 20.81 15.59 10.80
CA ALA A 172 22.06 15.48 10.07
C ALA A 172 22.01 16.18 8.69
N LEU A 173 20.88 16.11 7.98
CA LEU A 173 20.74 16.66 6.64
C LEU A 173 20.42 18.16 6.62
N PHE A 174 19.62 18.63 7.57
CA PHE A 174 19.03 19.96 7.52
C PHE A 174 19.43 20.87 8.68
N ASN A 175 20.28 20.37 9.61
CA ASN A 175 20.69 21.11 10.80
C ASN A 175 19.48 21.63 11.60
N VAL A 176 18.56 20.74 11.94
CA VAL A 176 17.36 21.02 12.75
C VAL A 176 17.33 20.15 14.00
N THR A 177 16.63 20.56 15.05
CA THR A 177 16.42 19.75 16.27
C THR A 177 14.94 19.59 16.57
N PHE A 178 14.57 18.47 17.22
CA PHE A 178 13.19 18.13 17.56
C PHE A 178 13.04 18.00 19.07
N HIS A 179 12.04 18.68 19.63
CA HIS A 179 11.76 18.72 21.07
C HIS A 179 10.31 18.33 21.33
N SER A 180 10.02 17.66 22.45
CA SER A 180 8.63 17.45 22.86
C SER A 180 7.94 18.79 23.15
N CYS A 181 6.62 18.88 22.93
CA CYS A 181 5.82 20.08 23.24
C CYS A 181 5.17 19.96 24.64
N PRO A 182 5.85 20.27 25.76
CA PRO A 182 5.23 20.17 27.08
C PRO A 182 4.03 21.11 27.21
N GLY A 183 2.93 20.61 27.76
CA GLY A 183 1.71 21.39 28.02
C GLY A 183 0.72 21.49 26.86
N VAL A 184 1.00 20.87 25.71
CA VAL A 184 0.09 20.84 24.56
C VAL A 184 -0.84 19.62 24.57
N ASP A 185 -0.56 18.60 25.40
CA ASP A 185 -1.27 17.31 25.40
C ASP A 185 -2.80 17.45 25.55
N ALA A 186 -3.26 18.37 26.41
CA ALA A 186 -4.69 18.64 26.62
C ALA A 186 -5.37 19.38 25.47
N ALA A 187 -4.60 19.97 24.55
CA ALA A 187 -5.09 20.66 23.35
C ALA A 187 -5.08 19.76 22.10
N LEU A 188 -4.59 18.52 22.20
CA LEU A 188 -4.58 17.58 21.09
C LEU A 188 -5.97 16.96 20.90
N TRP A 189 -6.32 16.67 19.64
CA TRP A 189 -7.64 16.16 19.27
C TRP A 189 -7.84 14.65 19.58
N HIS A 190 -6.76 13.92 19.86
CA HIS A 190 -6.82 12.51 20.24
C HIS A 190 -5.57 12.11 21.06
N THR A 191 -5.73 11.14 21.95
CA THR A 191 -4.68 10.71 22.91
C THR A 191 -3.48 10.03 22.26
N SER A 192 -3.63 9.55 21.02
CA SER A 192 -2.53 8.93 20.26
C SER A 192 -1.68 9.94 19.47
N VAL A 193 -1.98 11.23 19.56
CA VAL A 193 -1.25 12.28 18.85
C VAL A 193 -0.03 12.69 19.68
N ALA A 194 1.12 12.84 19.03
CA ALA A 194 2.34 13.40 19.63
C ALA A 194 2.67 14.73 18.96
N CYS A 195 3.06 15.74 19.75
CA CYS A 195 3.56 17.02 19.25
C CYS A 195 5.07 17.10 19.43
N HIS A 196 5.75 17.55 18.37
CA HIS A 196 7.16 17.88 18.40
C HIS A 196 7.39 19.29 17.83
N GLU A 197 8.19 20.08 18.52
CA GLU A 197 8.67 21.39 18.09
C GLU A 197 9.97 21.20 17.30
N MET A 198 10.02 21.71 16.07
CA MET A 198 11.23 21.71 15.23
C MET A 198 11.91 23.08 15.30
N ARG A 199 13.21 23.11 15.61
CA ARG A 199 14.03 24.33 15.69
C ARG A 199 15.20 24.29 14.71
N GLY A 200 15.64 25.45 14.25
CA GLY A 200 16.88 25.58 13.50
C GLY A 200 18.08 25.23 14.38
N GLY A 201 19.19 24.83 13.76
CA GLY A 201 20.43 24.54 14.48
C GLY A 201 21.12 25.78 15.05
N ASP A 202 20.63 26.98 14.71
CA ASP A 202 21.05 28.28 15.23
C ASP A 202 20.26 28.74 16.47
N GLY A 203 19.25 27.99 16.91
CA GLY A 203 18.37 28.31 18.04
C GLY A 203 17.00 28.76 17.60
#